data_AF-A0A1H1BRW9-F1
#
_entry.id   AF-A0A1H1BRW9-F1
#
_cell.length_a   1.000
_cell.length_b   1.000
_cell.length_c   1.000
_cell.angle_alpha   90.00
_cell.angle_beta   90.00
_cell.angle_gamma   90.00
#
_symmetry.space_group_name_H-M   'P 1'
#
loop_
_entity.id
_entity.type
_entity.pdbx_description
1 polymer ?
#
loop_
_entity_poly.entity_id
_entity_poly.type
_entity_poly.pdbx_seq_one_letter_code
_entity_poly.pdbx_strand_id
1 'polypeptide(L)'
;MRHDDSTTVYQDCMRSAALAFLTRHQFQYLPNDPLLLERAVIHLESALEVAPVTARKLAEQAYSELDVIRSRHRLDLSNSSPAKSVIVDPSTGSTWAIPISVIYERIIAAPDNARFITTFS
;
A
#
# COMPACT_ATOMS: atom_id res chain seq x y z
N MET A 1 18.55 -33.44 0.34
CA MET A 1 17.89 -32.38 -0.45
C MET A 1 16.79 -31.80 0.44
N ARG A 2 16.82 -30.49 0.67
CA ARG A 2 16.37 -29.78 1.89
C ARG A 2 14.85 -29.64 2.02
N HIS A 3 14.28 -30.11 3.13
CA HIS A 3 12.89 -29.79 3.52
C HIS A 3 12.70 -28.28 3.81
N ASP A 4 13.73 -27.60 4.32
CA ASP A 4 13.68 -26.16 4.64
C ASP A 4 13.50 -25.24 3.42
N ASP A 5 14.05 -25.62 2.26
CA ASP A 5 13.90 -24.82 1.04
C ASP A 5 12.43 -24.85 0.56
N SER A 6 11.74 -25.98 0.70
CA SER A 6 10.34 -26.13 0.28
C SER A 6 9.37 -25.34 1.15
N THR A 7 9.61 -25.31 2.47
CA THR A 7 8.81 -24.53 3.42
C THR A 7 8.98 -23.03 3.18
N THR A 8 10.21 -22.60 2.91
CA THR A 8 10.53 -21.19 2.63
C THR A 8 9.87 -20.74 1.33
N VAL A 9 10.02 -21.52 0.25
CA VAL A 9 9.38 -21.22 -1.05
C VAL A 9 7.86 -21.20 -0.92
N TYR A 10 7.25 -22.13 -0.18
CA TYR A 10 5.81 -22.12 0.08
C TYR A 10 5.37 -20.84 0.80
N GLN A 11 6.06 -20.47 1.89
CA GLN A 11 5.73 -19.27 2.66
C GLN A 11 5.88 -17.99 1.82
N ASP A 12 6.92 -17.92 0.98
CA ASP A 12 7.14 -16.77 0.09
C ASP A 12 6.07 -16.67 -1.00
N CYS A 13 5.63 -17.80 -1.57
CA CYS A 13 4.51 -17.84 -2.51
C CYS A 13 3.21 -17.37 -1.87
N MET A 14 2.88 -17.87 -0.67
CA MET A 14 1.66 -17.48 0.04
C MET A 14 1.69 -16.01 0.50
N ARG A 15 2.86 -15.51 0.94
CA ARG A 15 3.05 -14.08 1.24
C ARG A 15 2.85 -13.22 0.00
N SER A 16 3.40 -13.63 -1.13
CA SER A 16 3.25 -12.92 -2.41
C SER A 16 1.79 -12.87 -2.87
N ALA A 17 1.04 -13.97 -2.68
CA ALA A 17 -0.39 -14.01 -2.97
C ALA A 17 -1.20 -13.05 -2.07
N ALA A 18 -0.89 -13.02 -0.77
CA ALA A 18 -1.48 -12.06 0.16
C ALA A 18 -1.17 -10.61 -0.24
N LEU A 19 0.09 -10.32 -0.60
CA LEU A 19 0.50 -8.99 -1.04
C LEU A 19 -0.23 -8.55 -2.32
N ALA A 20 -0.42 -9.46 -3.27
CA ALA A 20 -1.17 -9.18 -4.50
C ALA A 20 -2.65 -8.89 -4.20
N PHE A 21 -3.28 -9.67 -3.30
CA PHE A 21 -4.63 -9.41 -2.84
C PHE A 21 -4.74 -8.03 -2.18
N LEU A 22 -3.87 -7.74 -1.21
CA LEU A 22 -3.83 -6.47 -0.49
C LEU A 22 -3.65 -5.27 -1.44
N THR A 23 -2.74 -5.37 -2.39
CA THR A 23 -2.46 -4.32 -3.38
C THR A 23 -3.67 -4.05 -4.27
N ARG A 24 -4.45 -5.08 -4.61
CA ARG A 24 -5.66 -4.95 -5.43
C ARG A 24 -6.82 -4.30 -4.68
N HIS A 25 -6.95 -4.61 -3.39
CA HIS A 25 -8.11 -4.23 -2.59
C HIS A 25 -7.89 -2.99 -1.73
N GLN A 26 -6.67 -2.48 -1.62
CA GLN A 26 -6.34 -1.37 -0.72
C GLN A 26 -7.20 -0.11 -0.86
N PHE A 27 -7.61 0.26 -2.08
CA PHE A 27 -8.37 1.50 -2.31
C PHE A 27 -9.84 1.41 -1.89
N GLN A 28 -10.31 0.21 -1.51
CA GLN A 28 -11.66 -0.02 -1.01
C GLN A 28 -11.78 0.27 0.49
N TYR A 29 -10.64 0.43 1.18
CA TYR A 29 -10.57 0.58 2.63
C TYR A 29 -9.85 1.88 3.00
N LEU A 30 -10.19 2.42 4.17
CA LEU A 30 -9.43 3.53 4.72
C LEU A 30 -8.02 3.07 5.11
N PRO A 31 -7.02 3.98 5.13
CA PRO A 31 -5.70 3.67 5.69
C PRO A 31 -5.84 3.14 7.12
N ASN A 32 -5.15 2.04 7.43
CA ASN A 32 -5.18 1.34 8.73
C ASN A 32 -6.51 0.68 9.11
N ASP A 33 -7.42 0.47 8.16
CA ASP A 33 -8.62 -0.33 8.42
C ASP A 33 -8.24 -1.81 8.64
N PRO A 34 -8.50 -2.38 9.84
CA PRO A 34 -8.16 -3.77 10.14
C PRO A 34 -8.90 -4.76 9.22
N LEU A 35 -10.01 -4.35 8.60
CA LEU A 35 -10.81 -5.20 7.74
C LEU A 35 -10.03 -5.67 6.49
N LEU A 36 -9.10 -4.86 5.97
CA LEU A 36 -8.29 -5.26 4.82
C LEU A 36 -7.35 -6.42 5.17
N LEU A 37 -6.74 -6.40 6.35
CA LEU A 37 -5.89 -7.49 6.83
C LEU A 37 -6.72 -8.76 7.05
N GLU A 38 -7.85 -8.66 7.74
CA GLU A 38 -8.75 -9.80 7.97
C GLU A 38 -9.22 -10.44 6.65
N ARG A 39 -9.52 -9.62 5.63
CA ARG A 39 -9.89 -10.13 4.30
C ARG A 39 -8.75 -10.86 3.60
N ALA A 40 -7.50 -10.42 3.78
CA ALA A 40 -6.34 -11.14 3.28
C ALA A 40 -6.11 -12.47 4.01
N VAL A 41 -6.32 -12.53 5.33
CA VAL A 41 -6.28 -13.78 6.10
C VAL A 41 -7.34 -14.76 5.59
N ILE A 42 -8.59 -14.32 5.45
CA ILE A 42 -9.68 -15.15 4.92
C ILE A 42 -9.35 -15.62 3.51
N HIS A 43 -8.74 -14.79 2.66
CA HIS A 43 -8.34 -15.20 1.32
C HIS A 43 -7.32 -16.35 1.35
N LEU A 44 -6.29 -16.25 2.20
CA LEU A 44 -5.31 -17.32 2.36
C LEU A 44 -5.94 -18.61 2.91
N GLU A 45 -6.81 -18.51 3.91
CA GLU A 45 -7.47 -19.68 4.52
C GLU A 45 -8.46 -20.36 3.56
N SER A 46 -9.34 -19.58 2.93
CA SER A 46 -10.49 -20.12 2.18
C SER A 46 -10.18 -20.42 0.72
N ALA A 47 -9.32 -19.64 0.07
CA ALA A 47 -9.03 -19.81 -1.35
C ALA A 47 -7.74 -20.58 -1.61
N LEU A 48 -6.77 -20.50 -0.69
CA LEU A 48 -5.45 -21.13 -0.82
C LEU A 48 -5.17 -22.20 0.25
N GLU A 49 -6.16 -22.50 1.09
CA GLU A 49 -6.13 -23.57 2.11
C GLU A 49 -4.93 -23.48 3.07
N VAL A 50 -4.45 -22.27 3.35
CA VAL A 50 -3.36 -22.04 4.30
C VAL A 50 -3.86 -22.22 5.73
N ALA A 51 -3.09 -22.91 6.57
CA ALA A 51 -3.42 -23.11 7.98
C ALA A 51 -3.62 -21.76 8.71
N PRO A 52 -4.62 -21.59 9.60
CA PRO A 52 -5.03 -20.28 10.12
C PRO A 52 -3.91 -19.44 10.76
N VAL A 53 -3.07 -20.07 11.58
CA VAL A 53 -1.94 -19.39 12.25
C VAL A 53 -0.91 -18.91 11.23
N THR A 54 -0.64 -19.73 10.21
CA THR A 54 0.30 -19.40 9.13
C THR A 54 -0.29 -18.32 8.21
N ALA A 55 -1.59 -18.41 7.90
CA ALA A 55 -2.30 -17.41 7.10
C ALA A 55 -2.22 -16.03 7.74
N ARG A 56 -2.53 -15.92 9.04
CA ARG A 56 -2.43 -14.64 9.76
C ARG A 56 -1.03 -14.06 9.73
N LYS A 57 -0.02 -14.87 10.08
CA LYS A 57 1.38 -14.44 10.08
C LYS A 57 1.82 -13.93 8.71
N LEU A 58 1.50 -14.64 7.63
CA LEU A 58 1.90 -14.26 6.27
C LEU A 58 1.15 -13.02 5.79
N ALA A 59 -0.13 -12.88 6.14
CA ALA A 59 -0.91 -11.69 5.83
C ALA A 59 -0.39 -10.45 6.57
N GLU A 60 -0.02 -10.56 7.84
CA GLU A 60 0.61 -9.46 8.61
C GLU A 60 1.94 -9.03 8.00
N GLN A 61 2.78 -9.99 7.59
CA GLN A 61 4.03 -9.70 6.88
C GLN A 61 3.75 -8.95 5.58
N ALA A 62 2.85 -9.47 4.73
CA ALA A 62 2.47 -8.82 3.48
C ALA A 62 1.84 -7.43 3.69
N TYR A 63 1.10 -7.25 4.78
CA TYR A 63 0.51 -5.95 5.14
C TYR A 63 1.58 -4.93 5.53
N SER A 64 2.60 -5.34 6.29
CA SER A 64 3.75 -4.47 6.58
C SER A 64 4.51 -4.10 5.31
N GLU A 65 4.68 -5.03 4.37
CA GLU A 65 5.29 -4.76 3.06
C GLU A 65 4.47 -3.76 2.24
N LEU A 66 3.13 -3.88 2.27
CA LEU A 66 2.21 -2.95 1.62
C LEU A 66 2.33 -1.54 2.18
N ASP A 67 2.47 -1.37 3.50
CA ASP A 67 2.66 -0.03 4.09
C ASP A 67 3.97 0.60 3.65
N VAL A 68 5.03 -0.19 3.49
CA VAL A 68 6.26 0.29 2.84
C VAL A 68 5.96 0.68 1.39
N ILE A 69 5.17 -0.07 0.62
CA ILE A 69 4.80 0.30 -0.76
C ILE A 69 4.00 1.60 -0.82
N ARG A 70 2.98 1.76 0.03
CA ARG A 70 2.15 2.96 0.08
C ARG A 70 2.94 4.22 0.43
N SER A 71 3.90 4.07 1.34
CA SER A 71 4.78 5.14 1.77
C SER A 71 5.98 5.36 0.85
N ARG A 72 6.10 4.65 -0.28
CA ARG A 72 7.20 4.84 -1.26
C ARG A 72 6.98 6.00 -2.23
N HIS A 73 5.76 6.51 -2.38
CA HIS A 73 5.52 7.66 -3.25
C HIS A 73 6.35 8.86 -2.78
N ARG A 74 7.07 9.48 -3.72
CA ARG A 74 7.94 10.64 -3.48
C ARG A 74 7.49 11.80 -4.36
N LEU A 75 7.64 13.02 -3.86
CA LEU A 75 7.55 14.22 -4.69
C LEU A 75 8.86 14.38 -5.46
N ASP A 76 8.79 14.43 -6.79
CA ASP A 76 9.91 14.77 -7.66
C ASP A 76 10.02 16.30 -7.76
N LEU A 77 10.92 16.88 -6.97
CA LEU A 77 11.15 18.32 -6.91
C LEU A 77 11.74 18.90 -8.20
N SER A 78 12.50 18.11 -8.96
CA SER A 78 13.17 18.58 -10.17
C SER A 78 12.19 18.78 -11.33
N ASN A 79 11.17 17.91 -11.42
CA ASN A 79 10.15 17.99 -12.46
C ASN A 79 8.86 18.71 -12.03
N SER A 80 8.73 19.01 -10.73
CA SER A 80 7.66 19.83 -10.19
C SER A 80 7.86 21.32 -10.49
N SER A 81 6.78 22.08 -10.43
CA SER A 81 6.80 23.53 -10.59
C SER A 81 5.68 24.16 -9.73
N PRO A 82 5.62 25.49 -9.60
CA PRO A 82 4.53 26.14 -8.86
C PRO A 82 3.12 25.79 -9.36
N ALA A 83 2.95 25.35 -10.61
CA ALA A 83 1.66 25.00 -11.19
C ALA A 83 1.32 23.50 -11.15
N LYS A 84 2.32 22.61 -10.98
CA LYS A 84 2.13 21.15 -10.95
C LYS A 84 3.09 20.46 -9.98
N SER A 85 2.60 19.50 -9.23
CA SER A 85 3.44 18.53 -8.53
C SER A 85 3.63 17.29 -9.39
N VAL A 86 4.81 16.68 -9.28
CA VAL A 86 5.12 15.41 -9.93
C VAL A 86 5.39 14.39 -8.83
N ILE A 87 4.58 13.33 -8.78
CA ILE A 87 4.75 12.22 -7.84
C ILE A 87 5.36 11.05 -8.60
N VAL A 88 6.36 10.42 -8.01
CA VAL A 88 7.03 9.24 -8.56
C VAL A 88 6.93 8.08 -7.58
N ASP A 89 6.73 6.89 -8.12
CA ASP A 89 7.02 5.64 -7.42
C ASP A 89 8.38 5.11 -7.93
N PRO A 90 9.46 5.25 -7.14
CA PRO A 90 10.79 4.85 -7.58
C PRO A 90 10.94 3.33 -7.77
N SER A 91 10.05 2.53 -7.19
CA SER A 91 10.11 1.06 -7.31
C SER A 91 9.52 0.55 -8.62
N THR A 92 8.52 1.26 -9.18
CA THR A 92 7.90 0.91 -10.47
C THR A 92 8.35 1.81 -11.62
N GLY A 93 8.96 2.96 -11.31
CA GLY A 93 9.29 4.00 -12.30
C GLY A 93 8.08 4.81 -12.77
N SER A 94 6.89 4.54 -12.22
CA SER A 94 5.67 5.26 -12.58
C SER A 94 5.73 6.72 -12.09
N THR A 95 5.27 7.63 -12.94
CA THR A 95 5.28 9.07 -12.66
C THR A 95 3.93 9.68 -13.00
N TRP A 96 3.42 10.53 -12.10
CA TRP A 96 2.14 11.21 -12.25
C TRP A 96 2.31 12.72 -12.03
N ALA A 97 1.84 13.51 -12.99
CA ALA A 97 1.79 14.97 -12.84
C ALA A 97 0.38 15.40 -12.41
N ILE A 98 0.30 16.20 -11.36
CA ILE A 98 -0.96 16.68 -10.77
C ILE A 98 -0.92 18.21 -10.70
N PRO A 99 -1.87 18.93 -11.31
CA PRO A 99 -1.95 20.38 -11.15
C PRO A 99 -2.17 20.78 -9.68
N ILE A 100 -1.50 21.83 -9.22
CA ILE A 100 -1.64 22.31 -7.84
C ILE A 100 -3.08 22.78 -7.55
N SER A 101 -3.78 23.34 -8.53
CA SER A 101 -5.19 23.74 -8.39
C SER A 101 -6.09 22.58 -8.00
N VAL A 102 -5.87 21.39 -8.59
CA VAL A 102 -6.65 20.18 -8.27
C VAL A 102 -6.38 19.70 -6.85
N ILE A 103 -5.13 19.76 -6.39
CA ILE A 103 -4.77 19.45 -5.00
C ILE A 103 -5.47 20.43 -4.05
N TYR A 104 -5.43 21.72 -4.36
CA TYR A 104 -6.12 22.71 -3.55
C TYR A 104 -7.64 22.46 -3.51
N GLU A 105 -8.30 22.30 -4.65
CA GLU A 105 -9.76 22.10 -4.71
C GLU A 105 -10.21 20.83 -4.00
N ARG A 106 -9.51 19.70 -4.20
CA ARG A 106 -9.97 18.38 -3.73
C ARG A 106 -9.42 17.95 -2.39
N ILE A 107 -8.25 18.47 -2.00
CA ILE A 107 -7.57 18.08 -0.77
C ILE A 107 -7.55 19.21 0.24
N ILE A 108 -7.18 20.42 -0.18
CA ILE A 108 -7.24 21.57 0.73
C ILE A 108 -8.70 21.97 0.89
N ALA A 109 -9.30 22.75 -0.01
CA ALA A 109 -10.65 23.31 0.06
C ALA A 109 -11.81 22.31 0.29
N ALA A 110 -11.61 21.00 0.14
CA ALA A 110 -12.66 20.01 0.38
C ALA A 110 -13.19 20.05 1.84
N PRO A 111 -14.50 19.79 2.03
CA PRO A 111 -15.19 19.97 3.32
C PRO A 111 -14.78 18.97 4.40
N ASP A 112 -14.27 17.78 4.05
CA ASP A 112 -14.09 16.66 4.98
C ASP A 112 -12.62 16.32 5.30
N ASN A 113 -11.67 17.22 5.04
CA ASN A 113 -10.25 16.91 5.20
C ASN A 113 -9.65 17.43 6.51
N ALA A 114 -9.00 16.53 7.25
CA ALA A 114 -8.11 16.86 8.37
C ALA A 114 -6.84 17.54 7.82
N ARG A 115 -6.76 18.87 7.91
CA ARG A 115 -5.62 19.66 7.42
C ARG A 115 -4.63 19.90 8.56
N PHE A 116 -3.35 19.73 8.27
CA PHE A 116 -2.29 20.31 9.09
C PHE A 116 -1.92 21.67 8.48
N ILE A 117 -2.30 22.75 9.15
CA ILE A 117 -1.85 24.10 8.78
C ILE A 117 -0.50 24.32 9.47
N THR A 118 0.56 24.47 8.69
CA THR A 118 1.86 24.92 9.20
C THR A 118 2.08 26.34 8.71
N THR A 119 2.02 27.30 9.63
CA THR A 119 2.46 28.68 9.38
C THR A 119 3.98 28.69 9.31
N PHE A 120 4.53 29.15 8.18
CA PHE A 120 5.94 29.51 8.10
C PHE A 120 6.10 30.92 8.64
N SER A 121 6.92 31.06 9.69
CA SER A 121 7.33 32.33 10.31
C SER A 121 8.46 33.01 9.52
#